data_AF-A0A957Z8H3-F1
#
_entry.id   AF-A0A957Z8H3-F1
#
_cell.length_a   1.000
_cell.length_b   1.000
_cell.length_c   1.000
_cell.angle_alpha   90.00
_cell.angle_beta   90.00
_cell.angle_gamma   90.00
#
_symmetry.space_group_name_H-M   'P 1'
#
loop_
_entity.id
_entity.type
_entity.pdbx_description
1 polymer ?
#
loop_
_entity_poly.entity_id
_entity_poly.type
_entity_poly.pdbx_seq_one_letter_code
_entity_poly.pdbx_strand_id
1 'polypeptide(L)'
;MKILRIIGGIVLVFIALVLSAYLALYLWSLTQPEIEPAALASAPNPAQSYADAMTRFDTLLAEEEARGDIDPICLPYVLTHGEKTDRAIVLFHGLTACPFQYHELAQLYFDEGYNVYVPRLPFHGYLDRTG
;
A
#
# COMPACT_ATOMS: atom_id res chain seq x y z
N MET A 1 -6.42 8.58 -56.11
CA MET A 1 -7.67 8.07 -55.48
C MET A 1 -7.68 6.55 -55.23
N LYS A 2 -7.33 5.69 -56.19
CA LYS A 2 -7.35 4.21 -55.99
C LYS A 2 -6.38 3.72 -54.90
N ILE A 3 -5.14 4.21 -54.89
CA ILE A 3 -4.11 3.83 -53.91
C ILE A 3 -4.52 4.20 -52.47
N LEU A 4 -5.07 5.40 -52.27
CA LEU A 4 -5.56 5.85 -50.96
C LEU A 4 -6.69 4.97 -50.41
N ARG A 5 -7.57 4.45 -51.28
CA ARG A 5 -8.64 3.51 -50.90
C ARG A 5 -8.09 2.13 -50.52
N ILE A 6 -7.03 1.67 -51.19
CA ILE A 6 -6.36 0.41 -50.87
C ILE A 6 -5.65 0.53 -49.51
N ILE A 7 -4.88 1.60 -49.29
CA ILE A 7 -4.20 1.87 -48.01
C ILE A 7 -5.23 1.99 -46.89
N GLY A 8 -6.30 2.77 -47.09
CA GLY A 8 -7.39 2.88 -46.12
C GLY A 8 -8.05 1.54 -45.79
N GLY A 9 -8.26 0.68 -46.79
CA GLY A 9 -8.77 -0.68 -46.59
C GLY A 9 -7.82 -1.54 -45.75
N ILE A 10 -6.52 -1.51 -46.03
CA ILE A 10 -5.49 -2.24 -45.26
C ILE A 10 -5.48 -1.77 -43.80
N VAL A 11 -5.51 -0.46 -43.57
CA VAL A 11 -5.54 0.13 -42.21
C VAL A 11 -6.80 -0.29 -41.46
N LEU A 12 -7.97 -0.25 -42.10
CA LEU A 12 -9.23 -0.67 -41.49
C LEU A 12 -9.22 -2.16 -41.11
N VAL A 13 -8.69 -3.03 -41.98
CA VAL A 13 -8.52 -4.45 -41.69
C VAL A 13 -7.59 -4.65 -40.50
N PHE A 14 -6.46 -3.94 -40.47
CA PHE A 14 -5.52 -4.01 -39.35
C PHE A 14 -6.15 -3.59 -38.02
N ILE A 15 -6.88 -2.46 -38.00
CA ILE A 15 -7.61 -2.00 -36.81
C ILE A 15 -8.64 -3.04 -36.37
N ALA A 16 -9.44 -3.58 -37.30
CA ALA A 16 -10.43 -4.59 -36.98
C ALA A 16 -9.79 -5.85 -36.37
N LEU A 17 -8.63 -6.28 -36.88
CA LEU A 17 -7.88 -7.41 -36.33
C LEU A 17 -7.38 -7.13 -34.90
N VAL A 18 -6.80 -5.96 -34.65
CA VAL A 18 -6.34 -5.57 -33.30
C VAL A 18 -7.50 -5.50 -32.31
N LEU A 19 -8.62 -4.88 -32.69
CA LEU A 19 -9.81 -4.81 -31.84
C LEU A 19 -10.40 -6.18 -31.57
N SER A 20 -10.42 -7.06 -32.57
CA SER A 20 -10.91 -8.44 -32.42
C SER A 20 -10.00 -9.24 -31.48
N ALA A 21 -8.68 -9.10 -31.60
CA ALA A 21 -7.72 -9.74 -30.71
C ALA A 21 -7.86 -9.23 -29.27
N TYR A 22 -8.00 -7.92 -29.08
CA TYR A 22 -8.24 -7.32 -27.77
C TYR A 22 -9.54 -7.83 -27.14
N LEU A 23 -10.65 -7.84 -27.90
CA LEU A 23 -11.93 -8.37 -27.43
C LEU A 23 -11.83 -9.85 -27.06
N ALA A 24 -11.15 -10.66 -27.88
CA ALA A 24 -10.94 -12.07 -27.60
C ALA A 24 -10.14 -12.27 -26.29
N LEU A 25 -9.06 -11.50 -26.08
CA LEU A 25 -8.28 -11.55 -24.84
C LEU A 25 -9.10 -11.12 -23.62
N TYR A 26 -9.91 -10.07 -23.75
CA TYR A 26 -10.80 -9.61 -22.69
C TYR A 26 -11.86 -10.66 -22.33
N LEU A 27 -12.55 -11.21 -23.33
CA LEU A 27 -13.54 -12.27 -23.11
C LEU A 27 -12.87 -13.53 -22.51
N TRP A 28 -11.67 -13.88 -22.95
CA TRP A 28 -10.89 -14.97 -22.35
C TRP A 28 -10.50 -14.67 -20.90
N SER A 29 -10.13 -13.42 -20.56
CA SER A 29 -9.80 -13.04 -19.18
C SER A 29 -10.99 -13.19 -18.23
N LEU A 30 -12.21 -12.93 -18.72
CA LEU A 30 -13.45 -13.13 -17.94
C LEU A 30 -13.78 -14.61 -17.68
N THR A 31 -13.18 -15.53 -18.45
CA THR A 31 -13.32 -16.98 -18.24
C THR A 31 -12.23 -17.57 -17.35
N GLN A 32 -11.23 -16.78 -16.95
CA GLN A 32 -10.21 -17.26 -16.03
C GLN A 32 -10.81 -17.50 -14.65
N PRO A 33 -10.40 -18.55 -13.94
CA PRO A 33 -10.79 -18.74 -12.56
C PRO A 33 -10.30 -17.56 -11.71
N GLU A 34 -10.97 -17.32 -10.60
CA GLU A 34 -10.46 -16.40 -9.58
C GLU A 34 -9.03 -16.83 -9.22
N ILE A 35 -8.10 -15.87 -9.23
CA ILE A 35 -6.76 -16.12 -8.70
C ILE A 35 -6.96 -16.26 -7.20
N GLU A 36 -6.88 -17.51 -6.71
CA GLU A 36 -6.83 -17.77 -5.28
C GLU A 36 -5.79 -16.81 -4.68
N PRO A 37 -6.19 -15.94 -3.72
CA PRO A 37 -5.26 -14.99 -3.15
C PRO A 37 -4.07 -15.80 -2.64
N ALA A 38 -2.87 -15.49 -3.17
CA ALA A 38 -1.64 -16.22 -2.87
C ALA A 38 -1.58 -16.47 -1.36
N ALA A 39 -1.80 -17.72 -0.94
CA ALA A 39 -2.33 -18.05 0.38
C ALA A 39 -1.84 -17.12 1.50
N LEU A 40 -2.58 -16.05 1.76
CA LEU A 40 -2.26 -15.09 2.82
C LEU A 40 -2.72 -15.75 4.13
N ALA A 41 -1.89 -16.63 4.66
CA ALA A 41 -2.13 -17.24 5.95
C ALA A 41 -1.98 -16.18 7.04
N SER A 42 -3.07 -15.88 7.75
CA SER A 42 -3.04 -14.98 8.91
C SER A 42 -2.71 -15.77 10.18
N ALA A 43 -1.68 -15.33 10.90
CA ALA A 43 -1.29 -15.85 12.22
C ALA A 43 -1.30 -14.69 13.23
N PRO A 44 -2.49 -14.26 13.71
CA PRO A 44 -2.60 -13.08 14.56
C PRO A 44 -1.93 -13.32 15.91
N ASN A 45 -1.09 -12.37 16.34
CA ASN A 45 -0.48 -12.32 17.66
C ASN A 45 -0.70 -10.93 18.30
N PRO A 46 -1.95 -10.60 18.71
CA PRO A 46 -2.26 -9.29 19.25
C PRO A 46 -1.59 -9.06 20.61
N ALA A 47 -1.24 -7.81 20.89
CA ALA A 47 -0.81 -7.39 22.22
C ALA A 47 -1.92 -7.62 23.25
N GLN A 48 -1.55 -8.05 24.45
CA GLN A 48 -2.50 -8.42 25.51
C GLN A 48 -2.90 -7.22 26.39
N SER A 49 -2.14 -6.13 26.34
CA SER A 49 -2.40 -4.91 27.12
C SER A 49 -1.82 -3.67 26.43
N TYR A 50 -2.19 -2.49 26.92
CA TYR A 50 -1.59 -1.23 26.47
C TYR A 50 -0.07 -1.21 26.68
N ALA A 51 0.39 -1.62 27.86
CA ALA A 51 1.82 -1.68 28.19
C ALA A 51 2.59 -2.67 27.30
N ASP A 52 1.99 -3.84 27.00
CA ASP A 52 2.55 -4.81 26.04
C ASP A 52 2.61 -4.20 24.62
N ALA A 53 1.56 -3.50 24.19
CA ALA A 53 1.54 -2.84 22.88
C ALA A 53 2.64 -1.77 22.76
N MET A 54 2.81 -0.93 23.78
CA MET A 54 3.87 0.09 23.80
C MET A 54 5.27 -0.55 23.82
N THR A 55 5.50 -1.58 24.64
CA THR A 55 6.78 -2.32 24.64
C THR A 55 7.12 -2.87 23.25
N ARG A 56 6.13 -3.45 22.56
CA ARG A 56 6.29 -3.98 21.20
C ARG A 56 6.58 -2.87 20.19
N PHE A 57 5.90 -1.73 20.30
CA PHE A 57 6.17 -0.58 19.45
C PHE A 57 7.59 -0.02 19.67
N ASP A 58 8.00 0.16 20.93
CA ASP A 58 9.33 0.67 21.26
C ASP A 58 10.44 -0.26 20.74
N THR A 59 10.23 -1.58 20.83
CA THR A 59 11.13 -2.59 20.26
C THR A 59 11.21 -2.46 18.74
N LEU A 60 10.07 -2.36 18.06
CA LEU A 60 10.00 -2.20 16.61
C LEU A 60 10.66 -0.89 16.15
N LEU A 61 10.41 0.21 16.85
CA LEU A 61 11.01 1.51 16.53
C LEU A 61 12.53 1.45 16.66
N ALA A 62 13.05 0.86 17.74
CA ALA A 62 14.48 0.68 17.94
C ALA A 62 15.12 -0.20 16.84
N GLU A 63 14.43 -1.26 16.40
CA GLU A 63 14.88 -2.09 15.27
C GLU A 63 14.93 -1.30 13.96
N GLU A 64 13.90 -0.51 13.67
CA GLU A 64 13.80 0.33 12.46
C GLU A 64 14.87 1.43 12.45
N GLU A 65 15.07 2.14 13.58
CA GLU A 65 16.13 3.14 13.74
C GLU A 65 17.53 2.54 13.59
N ALA A 66 17.77 1.34 14.16
CA ALA A 66 19.05 0.67 14.10
C ALA A 66 19.49 0.27 12.68
N ARG A 67 18.56 0.19 11.72
CA ARG A 67 18.90 -0.12 10.33
C ARG A 67 19.75 0.96 9.68
N GLY A 68 19.56 2.23 10.06
CA GLY A 68 20.28 3.38 9.53
C GLY A 68 20.05 3.69 8.04
N ASP A 69 19.25 2.89 7.33
CA ASP A 69 18.92 3.07 5.91
C ASP A 69 17.55 3.75 5.68
N ILE A 70 16.83 4.06 6.76
CA ILE A 70 15.49 4.65 6.75
C ILE A 70 15.57 6.16 6.96
N ASP A 71 14.81 6.91 6.17
CA ASP A 71 14.65 8.35 6.38
C ASP A 71 13.95 8.58 7.72
N PRO A 72 14.51 9.38 8.64
CA PRO A 72 13.90 9.64 9.95
C PRO A 72 12.43 10.08 9.90
N ILE A 73 12.01 10.81 8.86
CA ILE A 73 10.60 11.25 8.74
C ILE A 73 9.65 10.08 8.41
N CYS A 74 10.21 8.98 7.90
CA CYS A 74 9.51 7.78 7.49
C CYS A 74 9.57 6.65 8.54
N LEU A 75 10.12 6.91 9.73
CA LEU A 75 10.02 5.99 10.85
C LEU A 75 8.56 5.81 11.28
N PRO A 76 8.17 4.62 11.76
CA PRO A 76 6.85 4.40 12.32
C PRO A 76 6.66 5.25 13.58
N TYR A 77 5.44 5.74 13.81
CA TYR A 77 5.14 6.53 15.01
C TYR A 77 3.76 6.20 15.58
N VAL A 78 3.58 6.56 16.85
CA VAL A 78 2.32 6.40 17.58
C VAL A 78 1.98 7.70 18.30
N LEU A 79 0.70 8.08 18.25
CA LEU A 79 0.11 9.11 19.09
C LEU A 79 -0.80 8.42 20.10
N THR A 80 -0.53 8.62 21.40
CA THR A 80 -1.22 7.90 22.46
C THR A 80 -1.53 8.78 23.67
N HIS A 81 -2.68 8.55 24.29
CA HIS A 81 -3.14 9.24 25.49
C HIS A 81 -2.52 8.69 26.79
N GLY A 82 -1.57 7.75 26.69
CA GLY A 82 -0.92 7.13 27.85
C GLY A 82 -1.70 5.93 28.42
N GLU A 83 -2.87 5.64 27.87
CA GLU A 83 -3.72 4.52 28.26
C GLU A 83 -4.51 3.95 27.09
N LYS A 84 -5.23 2.84 27.31
CA LYS A 84 -6.11 2.25 26.29
C LYS A 84 -7.34 3.13 26.08
N THR A 85 -7.55 3.58 24.85
CA THR A 85 -8.78 4.24 24.41
C THR A 85 -9.83 3.23 23.94
N ASP A 86 -11.09 3.67 23.79
CA ASP A 86 -12.19 2.82 23.30
C ASP A 86 -11.90 2.21 21.92
N ARG A 87 -11.21 2.96 21.07
CA ARG A 87 -10.78 2.54 19.73
C ARG A 87 -9.38 3.06 19.44
N ALA A 88 -8.65 2.31 18.63
CA ALA A 88 -7.39 2.73 18.03
C ALA A 88 -7.52 2.75 16.51
N ILE A 89 -6.78 3.65 15.86
CA ILE A 89 -6.75 3.79 14.41
C ILE A 89 -5.34 3.41 13.92
N VAL A 90 -5.28 2.60 12.87
CA VAL A 90 -4.03 2.24 12.20
C VAL A 90 -4.05 2.79 10.78
N LEU A 91 -3.06 3.60 10.41
CA LEU A 91 -2.99 4.27 9.11
C LEU A 91 -1.86 3.68 8.26
N PHE A 92 -2.22 2.81 7.31
CA PHE A 92 -1.27 2.24 6.34
C PHE A 92 -1.12 3.14 5.12
N HIS A 93 0.11 3.59 4.84
CA HIS A 93 0.38 4.42 3.68
C HIS A 93 0.35 3.63 2.38
N GLY A 94 0.21 4.33 1.25
CA GLY A 94 0.17 3.72 -0.08
C GLY A 94 1.54 3.45 -0.70
N LEU A 95 1.50 2.95 -1.93
CA LEU A 95 2.68 2.78 -2.78
C LEU A 95 3.40 4.13 -2.97
N THR A 96 4.73 4.11 -2.96
CA THR A 96 5.63 5.27 -3.09
C THR A 96 5.64 6.27 -1.91
N ALA A 97 4.75 6.11 -0.93
CA ALA A 97 4.66 6.95 0.28
C ALA A 97 5.40 6.35 1.49
N CYS A 98 5.31 7.01 2.63
CA CYS A 98 5.81 6.55 3.93
C CYS A 98 4.96 7.13 5.08
N PRO A 99 5.20 6.75 6.36
CA PRO A 99 4.40 7.21 7.51
C PRO A 99 4.17 8.71 7.60
N PHE A 100 5.13 9.53 7.14
CA PHE A 100 5.01 10.99 7.10
C PHE A 100 3.69 11.49 6.46
N GLN A 101 3.17 10.77 5.46
CA GLN A 101 1.93 11.12 4.75
C GLN A 101 0.76 11.40 5.70
N TYR A 102 0.73 10.77 6.87
CA TYR A 102 -0.40 10.85 7.78
C TYR A 102 -0.22 11.77 8.98
N HIS A 103 0.86 12.54 9.09
CA HIS A 103 1.11 13.35 10.30
C HIS A 103 -0.09 14.23 10.69
N GLU A 104 -0.65 14.97 9.74
CA GLU A 104 -1.81 15.84 9.99
C GLU A 104 -3.09 15.04 10.29
N LEU A 105 -3.37 13.98 9.53
CA LEU A 105 -4.57 13.16 9.74
C LEU A 105 -4.51 12.38 11.06
N ALA A 106 -3.34 11.87 11.42
CA ALA A 106 -3.10 11.19 12.69
C ALA A 106 -3.34 12.14 13.86
N GLN A 107 -2.87 13.38 13.76
CA GLN A 107 -3.13 14.41 14.78
C GLN A 107 -4.63 14.68 14.92
N LEU A 108 -5.37 14.85 13.81
CA LEU A 108 -6.82 15.06 13.86
C LEU A 108 -7.54 13.91 14.57
N TYR A 109 -7.17 12.66 14.31
CA TYR A 109 -7.76 11.53 15.04
C TYR A 109 -7.32 11.45 16.50
N PHE A 110 -6.07 11.80 16.79
CA PHE A 110 -5.59 11.87 18.16
C PHE A 110 -6.37 12.90 18.97
N ASP A 111 -6.61 14.09 18.40
CA ASP A 111 -7.38 15.17 19.03
C ASP A 111 -8.84 14.78 19.30
N GLU A 112 -9.40 13.84 18.52
CA GLU A 112 -10.73 13.23 18.73
C GLU A 112 -10.73 12.10 19.78
N GLY A 113 -9.61 11.86 20.45
CA GLY A 113 -9.49 10.89 21.55
C GLY A 113 -9.10 9.47 21.14
N TYR A 114 -8.64 9.25 19.90
CA TYR A 114 -8.13 7.96 19.46
C TYR A 114 -6.64 7.81 19.77
N ASN A 115 -6.20 6.61 20.14
CA ASN A 115 -4.80 6.24 19.94
C ASN A 115 -4.57 5.92 18.46
N VAL A 116 -3.50 6.45 17.87
CA VAL A 116 -3.24 6.33 16.43
C VAL A 116 -1.85 5.74 16.21
N TYR A 117 -1.76 4.69 15.40
CA TYR A 117 -0.50 4.07 15.00
C TYR A 117 -0.31 4.20 13.49
N VAL A 118 0.89 4.62 13.07
CA VAL A 118 1.25 4.79 11.66
C VAL A 118 2.49 3.93 11.35
N PRO A 119 2.31 2.68 10.88
CA PRO A 119 3.42 1.80 10.54
C PRO A 119 4.12 2.20 9.24
N ARG A 120 5.41 1.90 9.14
CA ARG A 120 6.13 1.85 7.87
C ARG A 120 5.87 0.50 7.21
N LEU A 121 5.40 0.49 5.97
CA LEU A 121 5.29 -0.74 5.20
C LEU A 121 6.68 -1.22 4.73
N PRO A 122 6.89 -2.55 4.61
CA PRO A 122 8.15 -3.09 4.11
C PRO A 122 8.57 -2.44 2.78
N PHE A 123 9.88 -2.26 2.61
CA PHE A 123 10.50 -1.69 1.41
C PHE A 123 10.17 -0.22 1.09
N HIS A 124 9.64 0.55 2.04
CA HIS A 124 9.33 1.97 1.86
C HIS A 124 10.17 2.87 2.79
N GLY A 125 10.24 4.17 2.50
CA GLY A 125 10.83 5.15 3.41
C GLY A 125 12.36 5.13 3.55
N TYR A 126 13.08 4.52 2.61
CA TYR A 126 14.55 4.52 2.60
C TYR A 126 15.13 5.91 2.28
N LEU A 127 16.29 6.23 2.87
CA LEU A 127 17.08 7.44 2.57
C LEU A 127 17.51 7.48 1.10
N ASP A 128 17.97 6.34 0.59
CA ASP A 128 18.39 6.17 -0.80
C ASP A 128 17.48 5.13 -1.47
N ARG A 129 16.92 5.49 -2.62
CA ARG A 129 16.01 4.66 -3.41
C ARG A 129 16.75 3.87 -4.51
N THR A 130 18.06 4.09 -4.66
CA THR A 130 18.86 3.57 -5.76
C THR A 130 19.90 2.53 -5.37
N GLY A 131 20.45 2.57 -4.15
CA GLY A 131 21.52 1.66 -3.75
C GLY A 131 22.84 1.92 -4.45
#